data_AF-A0A9P0PEX5-F1
#
_entry.id   AF-A0A9P0PEX5-F1
#
_cell.length_a   1.000
_cell.length_b   1.000
_cell.length_c   1.000
_cell.angle_alpha   90.00
_cell.angle_beta   90.00
_cell.angle_gamma   90.00
#
_symmetry.space_group_name_H-M   'P 1'
#
loop_
_entity.id
_entity.type
_entity.pdbx_description
1 polymer ?
#
loop_
_entity_poly.entity_id
_entity_poly.type
_entity_poly.pdbx_seq_one_letter_code
_entity_poly.pdbx_strand_id
1 'polypeptide(L)'
;MATKTFVILIVNVCLVYAVKRCCDDENNFLTTDLKQCLDGSKIDIAPACTLFAVEEDLTSTRVDSEGVLYLDGEPVPRHQYCYASDQNTTKHLYVLCGDDDSDETSIDILKNVCEMISVFFMILTVVIYISLPPMMDLQGEAIVNSISGKALAYLTLVAIYIIPYLEDVSCYIAAYFLYISFLYAFFWLNILCFQIWRQVVNPPLLNHIKNWKMVYYIYGIGGPIFCWAVLTLIQHSDFEPLKHVHPGIGEIRCWFKTMREQMIYFYTPISILITTNIIYFVWTIVVLSKQYTNSRTNQVFKYR
;
A
#
# COMPACT_ATOMS: atom_id res chain seq x y z
N MET A 1 -43.83 -44.18 -2.68
CA MET A 1 -42.48 -44.00 -2.07
C MET A 1 -41.80 -42.69 -2.47
N ALA A 2 -42.19 -42.02 -3.57
CA ALA A 2 -41.65 -40.73 -4.00
C ALA A 2 -42.16 -39.50 -3.20
N THR A 3 -43.30 -39.61 -2.52
CA THR A 3 -43.90 -38.49 -1.78
C THR A 3 -43.25 -38.22 -0.42
N LYS A 4 -42.56 -39.21 0.17
CA LYS A 4 -41.80 -39.01 1.42
C LYS A 4 -40.43 -38.38 1.18
N THR A 5 -39.85 -38.55 -0.01
CA THR A 5 -38.55 -37.96 -0.39
C THR A 5 -38.67 -36.48 -0.73
N PHE A 6 -39.82 -36.05 -1.26
CA PHE A 6 -40.07 -34.65 -1.61
C PHE A 6 -40.26 -33.76 -0.36
N VAL A 7 -40.83 -34.30 0.72
CA VAL A 7 -41.01 -33.56 1.99
C VAL A 7 -39.67 -33.35 2.69
N ILE A 8 -38.74 -34.31 2.61
CA ILE A 8 -37.39 -34.18 3.20
C ILE A 8 -36.53 -33.15 2.45
N LEU A 9 -36.77 -32.97 1.14
CA LEU A 9 -36.09 -31.96 0.32
C LEU A 9 -36.63 -30.53 0.58
N ILE A 10 -37.92 -30.39 0.85
CA ILE A 10 -38.51 -29.08 1.22
C ILE A 10 -38.12 -28.66 2.65
N VAL A 11 -37.90 -29.61 3.56
CA VAL A 11 -37.43 -29.29 4.93
C VAL A 11 -35.99 -28.77 4.95
N ASN A 12 -35.16 -29.04 3.94
CA ASN A 12 -33.80 -28.48 3.83
C ASN A 12 -33.70 -27.20 2.97
N VAL A 13 -34.80 -26.75 2.34
CA VAL A 13 -34.86 -25.45 1.63
C VAL A 13 -35.37 -24.33 2.55
N CYS A 14 -35.68 -24.65 3.80
CA CYS A 14 -35.92 -23.67 4.87
C CYS A 14 -34.72 -23.55 5.82
N LEU A 15 -33.48 -23.68 5.32
CA LEU A 15 -32.41 -22.91 5.91
C LEU A 15 -32.66 -21.45 5.53
N VAL A 16 -33.62 -20.84 6.23
CA VAL A 16 -33.63 -19.40 6.46
C VAL A 16 -32.23 -19.12 6.99
N TYR A 17 -31.35 -18.58 6.15
CA TYR A 17 -30.13 -17.95 6.64
C TYR A 17 -30.61 -16.77 7.48
N ALA A 18 -30.83 -17.03 8.77
CA ALA A 18 -31.25 -16.00 9.69
C ALA A 18 -30.18 -14.90 9.66
N VAL A 19 -30.62 -13.67 9.38
CA VAL A 19 -29.80 -12.48 9.52
C VAL A 19 -29.13 -12.53 10.89
N LYS A 20 -27.82 -12.25 10.95
CA LYS A 20 -27.04 -12.36 12.19
C LYS A 20 -27.63 -11.39 13.21
N ARG A 21 -28.02 -11.90 14.39
CA ARG A 21 -28.51 -11.08 15.49
C ARG A 21 -27.33 -10.38 16.18
N CYS A 22 -27.58 -9.21 16.74
CA CYS A 22 -26.56 -8.45 17.47
C CYS A 22 -26.29 -9.00 18.87
N CYS A 23 -27.29 -9.64 19.49
CA CYS A 23 -27.29 -10.14 20.87
C CYS A 23 -27.77 -11.60 20.95
N ASP A 24 -27.60 -12.23 22.12
CA ASP A 24 -27.92 -13.64 22.38
C ASP A 24 -29.41 -14.00 22.12
N ASP A 25 -29.66 -15.29 21.90
CA ASP A 25 -30.90 -15.84 21.33
C ASP A 25 -32.19 -15.55 22.12
N GLU A 26 -32.10 -15.23 23.42
CA GLU A 26 -33.26 -14.96 24.27
C GLU A 26 -33.66 -13.47 24.30
N ASN A 27 -32.76 -12.52 24.01
CA ASN A 27 -33.02 -11.06 24.10
C ASN A 27 -32.24 -10.24 23.05
N ASN A 28 -32.77 -10.12 21.82
CA ASN A 28 -32.17 -9.31 20.76
C ASN A 28 -32.54 -7.82 20.84
N PHE A 29 -32.34 -7.21 22.00
CA PHE A 29 -32.68 -5.80 22.25
C PHE A 29 -31.45 -4.97 22.64
N LEU A 30 -31.39 -3.74 22.15
CA LEU A 30 -30.32 -2.78 22.44
C LEU A 30 -30.70 -1.84 23.59
N THR A 31 -29.68 -1.37 24.32
CA THR A 31 -29.82 -0.27 25.29
C THR A 31 -30.23 1.04 24.60
N THR A 32 -30.75 2.01 25.36
CA THR A 32 -31.16 3.34 24.87
C THR A 32 -30.05 4.11 24.13
N ASP A 33 -28.78 3.84 24.43
CA ASP A 33 -27.63 4.46 23.76
C ASP A 33 -27.17 3.67 22.51
N LEU A 34 -27.86 2.59 22.13
CA LEU A 34 -27.61 1.73 20.95
C LEU A 34 -26.20 1.10 20.87
N LYS A 35 -25.44 1.12 21.97
CA LYS A 35 -24.03 0.69 22.01
C LYS A 35 -23.78 -0.71 22.57
N GLN A 36 -24.75 -1.27 23.29
CA GLN A 36 -24.62 -2.55 24.01
C GLN A 36 -25.95 -3.29 24.02
N CYS A 37 -25.88 -4.60 24.19
CA CYS A 37 -27.05 -5.43 24.44
C CYS A 37 -27.64 -5.13 25.82
N LEU A 38 -28.93 -5.39 25.99
CA LEU A 38 -29.64 -5.16 27.25
C LEU A 38 -29.06 -5.92 28.45
N ASP A 39 -28.43 -7.07 28.20
CA ASP A 39 -27.76 -7.88 29.22
C ASP A 39 -26.35 -7.37 29.58
N GLY A 40 -25.92 -6.24 28.99
CA GLY A 40 -24.59 -5.63 29.19
C GLY A 40 -23.46 -6.30 28.40
N SER A 41 -23.77 -7.31 27.58
CA SER A 41 -22.82 -7.91 26.65
C SER A 41 -22.49 -6.96 25.48
N LYS A 42 -21.28 -7.11 24.95
CA LYS A 42 -20.88 -6.40 23.73
C LYS A 42 -21.63 -6.99 22.54
N ILE A 43 -21.96 -6.13 21.59
CA ILE A 43 -22.58 -6.52 20.32
C ILE A 43 -21.63 -7.45 19.57
N ASP A 44 -22.15 -8.60 19.10
CA ASP A 44 -21.37 -9.61 18.37
C ASP A 44 -21.17 -9.20 16.90
N ILE A 45 -20.41 -8.13 16.70
CA ILE A 45 -19.87 -7.69 15.41
C ILE A 45 -18.33 -7.59 15.54
N ALA A 46 -17.62 -7.56 14.41
CA ALA A 46 -16.17 -7.53 14.31
C ALA A 46 -15.49 -6.65 15.39
N PRO A 47 -14.33 -7.06 15.94
CA PRO A 47 -13.84 -6.59 17.25
C PRO A 47 -13.29 -5.16 17.33
N ALA A 48 -13.47 -4.30 16.31
CA ALA A 48 -12.98 -2.91 16.32
C ALA A 48 -13.69 -2.02 15.28
N CYS A 49 -14.93 -1.61 15.53
CA CYS A 49 -15.61 -0.62 14.67
C CYS A 49 -16.60 0.27 15.43
N THR A 50 -16.95 1.41 14.82
CA THR A 50 -18.02 2.27 15.30
C THR A 50 -19.36 1.77 14.78
N LEU A 51 -20.34 1.76 15.68
CA LEU A 51 -21.64 1.16 15.45
C LEU A 51 -22.63 2.25 15.09
N PHE A 52 -23.28 2.09 13.95
CA PHE A 52 -24.34 2.96 13.46
C PHE A 52 -25.64 2.17 13.35
N ALA A 53 -26.73 2.65 13.93
CA ALA A 53 -28.03 2.01 13.84
C ALA A 53 -28.89 2.70 12.76
N VAL A 54 -29.48 1.90 11.88
CA VAL A 54 -30.41 2.37 10.82
C VAL A 54 -31.78 1.76 11.05
N GLU A 55 -32.81 2.61 11.09
CA GLU A 55 -34.22 2.19 11.17
C GLU A 55 -34.69 1.62 9.84
N GLU A 56 -35.28 0.42 9.89
CA GLU A 56 -35.84 -0.28 8.72
C GLU A 56 -36.93 0.54 8.01
N ASP A 57 -37.72 1.32 8.77
CA ASP A 57 -38.87 2.07 8.25
C ASP A 57 -38.52 3.39 7.53
N LEU A 58 -37.32 3.94 7.75
CA LEU A 58 -36.92 5.25 7.19
C LEU A 58 -36.08 5.14 5.91
N THR A 59 -35.57 3.95 5.57
CA THR A 59 -34.63 3.74 4.46
C THR A 59 -35.10 2.62 3.55
N SER A 60 -34.67 2.61 2.28
CA SER A 60 -35.07 1.56 1.32
C SER A 60 -34.26 0.27 1.54
N THR A 61 -34.43 -0.36 2.72
CA THR A 61 -33.68 -1.55 3.10
C THR A 61 -34.24 -2.81 2.44
N ARG A 62 -33.38 -3.67 1.92
CA ARG A 62 -33.76 -4.99 1.39
C ARG A 62 -32.69 -6.02 1.73
N VAL A 63 -33.08 -7.21 2.15
CA VAL A 63 -32.14 -8.32 2.37
C VAL A 63 -32.38 -9.37 1.30
N ASP A 64 -31.33 -9.77 0.57
CA ASP A 64 -31.43 -10.84 -0.43
C ASP A 64 -31.38 -12.24 0.22
N SER A 65 -31.75 -13.26 -0.55
CA SER A 65 -31.70 -14.68 -0.24
C SER A 65 -30.33 -15.19 0.28
N GLU A 66 -29.24 -14.51 -0.08
CA GLU A 66 -27.88 -14.77 0.41
C GLU A 66 -27.54 -14.06 1.75
N GLY A 67 -28.47 -13.26 2.29
CA GLY A 67 -28.27 -12.53 3.54
C GLY A 67 -27.41 -11.27 3.40
N VAL A 68 -27.35 -10.67 2.21
CA VAL A 68 -26.72 -9.36 1.96
C VAL A 68 -27.77 -8.27 2.17
N LEU A 69 -27.44 -7.25 2.97
CA LEU A 69 -28.31 -6.10 3.22
C LEU A 69 -28.05 -5.04 2.16
N TYR A 70 -29.08 -4.52 1.52
CA TYR A 70 -29.02 -3.40 0.58
C TYR A 70 -29.57 -2.16 1.29
N LEU A 71 -28.73 -1.13 1.44
CA LEU A 71 -29.11 0.18 1.95
C LEU A 71 -29.08 1.18 0.80
N ASP A 72 -30.24 1.69 0.41
CA ASP A 72 -30.39 2.63 -0.72
C ASP A 72 -29.72 2.17 -2.03
N GLY A 73 -29.66 0.84 -2.23
CA GLY A 73 -29.09 0.20 -3.41
C GLY A 73 -27.65 -0.29 -3.25
N GLU A 74 -26.95 0.07 -2.18
CA GLU A 74 -25.57 -0.36 -1.91
C GLU A 74 -25.54 -1.69 -1.14
N PRO A 75 -24.76 -2.70 -1.59
CA PRO A 75 -24.67 -4.00 -0.94
C PRO A 75 -23.74 -3.96 0.28
N VAL A 76 -24.27 -4.36 1.44
CA VAL A 76 -23.55 -4.51 2.71
C VAL A 76 -23.38 -6.01 3.03
N PRO A 77 -22.14 -6.52 3.09
CA PRO A 77 -21.83 -7.91 3.43
C PRO A 77 -22.30 -8.34 4.82
N ARG A 78 -22.70 -9.61 4.97
CA ARG A 78 -23.22 -10.21 6.20
C ARG A 78 -22.33 -10.10 7.45
N HIS A 79 -21.04 -9.85 7.29
CA HIS A 79 -20.09 -9.72 8.41
C HIS A 79 -19.95 -8.27 8.92
N GLN A 80 -20.53 -7.30 8.21
CA GLN A 80 -20.46 -5.87 8.54
C GLN A 80 -21.75 -5.32 9.16
N TYR A 81 -22.78 -6.14 9.30
CA TYR A 81 -24.03 -5.73 9.93
C TYR A 81 -24.63 -6.85 10.79
N CYS A 82 -25.41 -6.44 11.79
CA CYS A 82 -26.29 -7.32 12.54
C CYS A 82 -27.66 -6.66 12.72
N TYR A 83 -28.64 -7.44 13.15
CA TYR A 83 -30.01 -6.98 13.35
C TYR A 83 -30.40 -7.02 14.83
N ALA A 84 -31.12 -6.00 15.31
CA ALA A 84 -31.64 -5.90 16.68
C ALA A 84 -32.95 -5.08 16.74
N SER A 85 -33.62 -5.12 17.89
CA SER A 85 -34.78 -4.27 18.17
C SER A 85 -34.48 -3.22 19.23
N ASP A 86 -35.07 -2.04 19.08
CA ASP A 86 -35.05 -1.01 20.13
C ASP A 86 -35.98 -1.41 21.30
N GLN A 87 -35.51 -1.23 22.53
CA GLN A 87 -36.29 -1.47 23.74
C GLN A 87 -37.50 -0.52 23.86
N ASN A 88 -37.36 0.74 23.44
CA ASN A 88 -38.38 1.76 23.71
C ASN A 88 -39.47 1.79 22.63
N THR A 89 -39.08 1.64 21.36
CA THR A 89 -40.00 1.71 20.23
C THR A 89 -40.39 0.35 19.64
N THR A 90 -39.73 -0.74 20.05
CA THR A 90 -39.86 -2.09 19.45
C THR A 90 -39.57 -2.14 17.95
N LYS A 91 -39.03 -1.06 17.38
CA LYS A 91 -38.66 -0.98 15.97
C LYS A 91 -37.47 -1.87 15.66
N HIS A 92 -37.46 -2.36 14.44
CA HIS A 92 -36.38 -3.16 13.89
C HIS A 92 -35.26 -2.26 13.35
N LEU A 93 -34.04 -2.59 13.74
CA LEU A 93 -32.84 -1.81 13.47
C LEU A 93 -31.76 -2.73 12.89
N TYR A 94 -31.05 -2.21 11.89
CA TYR A 94 -29.79 -2.81 11.45
C TYR A 94 -28.64 -2.01 12.07
N VAL A 95 -27.76 -2.70 12.79
CA VAL A 95 -26.53 -2.12 13.32
C VAL A 95 -25.40 -2.42 12.35
N LEU A 96 -24.78 -1.37 11.83
CA LEU A 96 -23.71 -1.40 10.86
C LEU A 96 -22.39 -1.09 11.57
N CYS A 97 -21.36 -1.81 11.17
CA CYS A 97 -19.97 -1.59 11.52
C CYS A 97 -19.40 -0.63 10.47
N GLY A 98 -19.38 0.67 10.80
CA GLY A 98 -18.72 1.68 9.98
C GLY A 98 -17.26 1.82 10.42
N ASP A 99 -16.36 2.01 9.47
CA ASP A 99 -15.01 2.47 9.78
C ASP A 99 -15.11 3.93 10.28
N ASP A 100 -14.24 4.32 11.22
CA ASP A 100 -14.21 5.68 11.78
C ASP A 100 -13.71 6.70 10.73
N ASP A 101 -14.58 7.05 9.78
CA ASP A 101 -14.21 7.70 8.52
C ASP A 101 -13.97 9.22 8.58
N SER A 102 -14.20 9.91 9.71
CA SER A 102 -14.07 11.39 9.71
C SER A 102 -12.62 11.88 9.74
N ASP A 103 -11.73 11.17 10.44
CA ASP A 103 -10.31 11.58 10.58
C ASP A 103 -9.39 10.89 9.55
N GLU A 104 -9.65 9.63 9.19
CA GLU A 104 -8.81 8.91 8.21
C GLU A 104 -9.02 9.39 6.76
N THR A 105 -10.27 9.66 6.35
CA THR A 105 -10.58 10.20 5.01
C THR A 105 -9.87 11.53 4.73
N SER A 106 -9.78 12.39 5.76
CA SER A 106 -9.10 13.69 5.65
C SER A 106 -7.59 13.52 5.43
N ILE A 107 -6.97 12.53 6.09
CA ILE A 107 -5.55 12.22 5.96
C ILE A 107 -5.24 11.63 4.58
N ASP A 108 -6.10 10.73 4.08
CA ASP A 108 -5.91 10.12 2.76
C ASP A 108 -6.10 11.12 1.61
N ILE A 109 -7.10 12.00 1.69
CA ILE A 109 -7.25 13.10 0.73
C ILE A 109 -6.01 14.00 0.75
N LEU A 110 -5.53 14.39 1.94
CA LEU A 110 -4.34 15.23 2.08
C LEU A 110 -3.11 14.55 1.47
N LYS A 111 -2.92 13.26 1.75
CA LYS A 111 -1.81 12.46 1.21
C LYS A 111 -1.83 12.44 -0.31
N ASN A 112 -2.96 12.12 -0.93
CA ASN A 112 -3.10 12.09 -2.38
C ASN A 112 -2.86 13.47 -3.02
N VAL A 113 -3.36 14.54 -2.41
CA VAL A 113 -3.12 15.91 -2.88
C VAL A 113 -1.63 16.24 -2.81
N CYS A 114 -0.95 15.94 -1.71
CA CYS A 114 0.49 16.14 -1.57
C CYS A 114 1.31 15.32 -2.58
N GLU A 115 0.90 14.08 -2.85
CA GLU A 115 1.53 13.23 -3.85
C GLU A 115 1.37 13.80 -5.27
N MET A 116 0.19 14.28 -5.65
CA MET A 116 -0.04 14.92 -6.95
C MET A 116 0.80 16.18 -7.16
N ILE A 117 0.87 17.04 -6.14
CA ILE A 117 1.73 18.23 -6.16
C ILE A 117 3.20 17.81 -6.34
N SER A 118 3.63 16.79 -5.63
CA SER A 118 5.00 16.26 -5.73
C SER A 118 5.30 15.73 -7.13
N VAL A 119 4.39 14.97 -7.73
CA VAL A 119 4.51 14.46 -9.11
C VAL A 119 4.67 15.60 -10.11
N PHE A 120 3.87 16.66 -9.99
CA PHE A 120 3.98 17.83 -10.87
C PHE A 120 5.39 18.44 -10.85
N PHE A 121 5.95 18.65 -9.65
CA PHE A 121 7.31 19.18 -9.51
C PHE A 121 8.39 18.20 -10.00
N MET A 122 8.18 16.90 -9.84
CA MET A 122 9.09 15.87 -10.37
C MET A 122 9.12 15.89 -11.91
N ILE A 123 7.96 15.98 -12.56
CA ILE A 123 7.85 16.08 -14.02
C ILE A 123 8.55 17.34 -14.52
N LEU A 124 8.29 18.49 -13.87
CA LEU A 124 8.96 19.75 -14.21
C LEU A 124 10.48 19.62 -14.10
N THR A 125 10.97 18.95 -13.05
CA THR A 125 12.40 18.70 -12.86
C THR A 125 12.97 17.88 -14.03
N VAL A 126 12.30 16.78 -14.42
CA VAL A 126 12.74 15.95 -15.55
C VAL A 126 12.80 16.76 -16.85
N VAL A 127 11.79 17.59 -17.13
CA VAL A 127 11.73 18.44 -18.32
C VAL A 127 12.90 19.44 -18.36
N ILE A 128 13.21 20.08 -17.22
CA ILE A 128 14.33 21.03 -17.12
C ILE A 128 15.67 20.32 -17.38
N TYR A 129 15.90 19.15 -16.77
CA TYR A 129 17.14 18.41 -16.95
C TYR A 129 17.35 17.95 -18.41
N ILE A 130 16.29 17.48 -19.08
CA ILE A 130 16.37 17.06 -20.50
C ILE A 130 16.60 18.28 -21.41
N SER A 131 16.01 19.43 -21.06
CA SER A 131 16.15 20.68 -21.81
C SER A 131 17.51 21.35 -21.62
N LEU A 132 18.29 20.93 -20.63
CA LEU A 132 19.68 21.36 -20.40
C LEU A 132 20.67 20.19 -20.61
N PRO A 133 20.96 19.83 -21.88
CA PRO A 133 21.98 18.84 -22.23
C PRO A 133 23.33 18.97 -21.52
N PRO A 134 23.88 20.17 -21.22
CA PRO A 134 25.16 20.26 -20.51
C PRO A 134 25.14 19.73 -19.07
N MET A 135 23.96 19.48 -18.48
CA MET A 135 23.81 18.88 -17.14
C MET A 135 23.51 17.37 -17.19
N MET A 136 23.53 16.75 -18.38
CA MET A 136 23.17 15.35 -18.62
C MET A 136 24.39 14.44 -18.78
N ASP A 137 25.38 14.67 -17.95
CA ASP A 137 26.47 13.74 -17.68
C ASP A 137 25.96 12.54 -16.83
N LEU A 138 26.84 11.57 -16.53
CA LEU A 138 26.44 10.29 -15.89
C LEU A 138 25.68 10.49 -14.57
N GLN A 139 25.97 11.59 -13.86
CA GLN A 139 25.25 11.99 -12.64
C GLN A 139 23.83 12.48 -12.96
N GLY A 140 23.67 13.33 -13.98
CA GLY A 140 22.39 13.81 -14.45
C GLY A 140 21.48 12.67 -14.94
N GLU A 141 22.03 11.71 -15.68
CA GLU A 141 21.29 10.50 -16.10
C GLU A 141 20.73 9.73 -14.89
N ALA A 142 21.52 9.55 -13.83
CA ALA A 142 21.07 8.86 -12.62
C ALA A 142 19.98 9.64 -11.85
N ILE A 143 20.12 10.97 -11.77
CA ILE A 143 19.10 11.85 -11.16
C ILE A 143 17.77 11.72 -11.93
N VAL A 144 17.81 11.87 -13.24
CA VAL A 144 16.60 11.80 -14.09
C VAL A 144 15.91 10.45 -13.97
N ASN A 145 16.66 9.34 -14.00
CA ASN A 145 16.09 7.99 -13.83
C ASN A 145 15.50 7.76 -12.44
N SER A 146 16.14 8.28 -11.38
CA SER A 146 15.58 8.16 -10.03
C SER A 146 14.27 8.94 -9.89
N ILE A 147 14.23 10.18 -10.38
CA ILE A 147 13.05 11.04 -10.32
C ILE A 147 11.93 10.49 -11.21
N SER A 148 12.24 10.02 -12.42
CA SER A 148 11.23 9.44 -13.32
C SER A 148 10.59 8.19 -12.74
N GLY A 149 11.37 7.30 -12.12
CA GLY A 149 10.86 6.13 -11.40
C GLY A 149 9.89 6.51 -10.28
N LYS A 150 10.23 7.54 -9.47
CA LYS A 150 9.34 8.04 -8.41
C LYS A 150 8.07 8.66 -8.96
N ALA A 151 8.18 9.44 -10.03
CA ALA A 151 7.03 10.07 -10.67
C ALA A 151 6.05 9.00 -11.19
N LEU A 152 6.56 7.97 -11.87
CA LEU A 152 5.75 6.84 -12.33
C LEU A 152 5.08 6.10 -11.16
N ALA A 153 5.83 5.82 -10.09
CA ALA A 153 5.28 5.16 -8.91
C ALA A 153 4.12 5.96 -8.30
N TYR A 154 4.30 7.25 -8.03
CA TYR A 154 3.22 8.07 -7.46
C TYR A 154 2.04 8.28 -8.41
N LEU A 155 2.28 8.39 -9.72
CA LEU A 155 1.20 8.40 -10.71
C LEU A 155 0.35 7.12 -10.65
N THR A 156 0.99 5.96 -10.53
CA THR A 156 0.28 4.69 -10.39
C THR A 156 -0.46 4.59 -9.06
N LEU A 157 0.12 5.10 -7.97
CA LEU A 157 -0.53 5.13 -6.66
C LEU A 157 -1.82 5.98 -6.72
N VAL A 158 -1.74 7.19 -7.27
CA VAL A 158 -2.90 8.06 -7.47
C VAL A 158 -3.94 7.39 -8.36
N ALA A 159 -3.52 6.70 -9.43
CA ALA A 159 -4.43 5.97 -10.30
C ALA A 159 -5.17 4.84 -9.56
N ILE A 160 -4.47 4.10 -8.68
CA ILE A 160 -5.08 3.05 -7.84
C ILE A 160 -6.11 3.66 -6.88
N TYR A 161 -5.83 4.84 -6.31
CA TYR A 161 -6.75 5.47 -5.36
C TYR A 161 -8.01 6.05 -6.02
N ILE A 162 -7.88 6.64 -7.22
CA ILE A 162 -9.00 7.29 -7.91
C ILE A 162 -9.97 6.28 -8.55
N ILE A 163 -9.51 5.05 -8.84
CA ILE A 163 -10.30 4.04 -9.54
C ILE A 163 -10.82 3.01 -8.51
N PRO A 164 -12.03 3.20 -7.95
CA PRO A 164 -12.56 2.36 -6.87
C PRO A 164 -12.84 0.90 -7.27
N TYR A 165 -12.91 0.61 -8.58
CA TYR A 165 -13.27 -0.70 -9.11
C TYR A 165 -12.28 -1.16 -10.20
N LEU A 166 -11.00 -1.27 -9.85
CA LEU A 166 -10.03 -1.90 -10.73
C LEU A 166 -10.35 -3.39 -10.86
N GLU A 167 -10.58 -3.86 -12.09
CA GLU A 167 -10.66 -5.30 -12.38
C GLU A 167 -9.39 -6.01 -11.89
N ASP A 168 -9.53 -7.27 -11.46
CA ASP A 168 -8.44 -8.07 -10.87
C ASP A 168 -7.14 -7.95 -11.67
N VAL A 169 -7.19 -8.17 -13.00
CA VAL A 169 -6.02 -8.11 -13.89
C VAL A 169 -5.37 -6.73 -13.89
N SER A 170 -6.17 -5.68 -13.99
CA SER A 170 -5.68 -4.30 -13.99
C SER A 170 -5.02 -3.95 -12.67
N CYS A 171 -5.59 -4.46 -11.57
CA CYS A 171 -5.03 -4.28 -10.25
C CYS A 171 -3.68 -4.99 -10.08
N TYR A 172 -3.57 -6.26 -10.49
CA TYR A 172 -2.29 -6.98 -10.47
C TYR A 172 -1.21 -6.24 -11.25
N ILE A 173 -1.52 -5.77 -12.47
CA ILE A 173 -0.59 -5.02 -13.31
C ILE A 173 -0.17 -3.73 -12.60
N ALA A 174 -1.12 -2.97 -12.05
CA ALA A 174 -0.83 -1.73 -11.34
C ALA A 174 0.05 -1.96 -10.11
N ALA A 175 -0.21 -3.00 -9.31
CA ALA A 175 0.57 -3.32 -8.12
C ALA A 175 2.03 -3.70 -8.46
N TYR A 176 2.24 -4.54 -9.49
CA TYR A 176 3.59 -4.88 -9.95
C TYR A 176 4.32 -3.69 -10.56
N PHE A 177 3.61 -2.87 -11.34
CA PHE A 177 4.17 -1.66 -11.93
C PHE A 177 4.57 -0.64 -10.86
N LEU A 178 3.74 -0.47 -9.84
CA LEU A 178 4.04 0.37 -8.68
C LEU A 178 5.29 -0.14 -7.93
N TYR A 179 5.35 -1.46 -7.68
CA TYR A 179 6.49 -2.10 -7.01
C TYR A 179 7.81 -1.89 -7.77
N ILE A 180 7.84 -2.21 -9.06
CA ILE A 180 9.06 -2.09 -9.87
C ILE A 180 9.49 -0.63 -10.03
N SER A 181 8.54 0.32 -10.14
CA SER A 181 8.84 1.75 -10.29
C SER A 181 9.49 2.35 -9.04
N PHE A 182 9.00 2.00 -7.85
CA PHE A 182 9.63 2.41 -6.60
C PHE A 182 11.04 1.84 -6.47
N LEU A 183 11.22 0.54 -6.71
CA LEU A 183 12.56 -0.06 -6.64
C LEU A 183 13.51 0.57 -7.65
N TYR A 184 13.07 0.76 -8.90
CA TYR A 184 13.83 1.46 -9.93
C TYR A 184 14.34 2.80 -9.42
N ALA A 185 13.46 3.62 -8.84
CA ALA A 185 13.86 4.90 -8.26
C ALA A 185 14.96 4.79 -7.19
N PHE A 186 14.84 3.83 -6.27
CA PHE A 186 15.80 3.64 -5.18
C PHE A 186 17.15 3.06 -5.65
N PHE A 187 17.14 2.16 -6.64
CA PHE A 187 18.37 1.65 -7.25
C PHE A 187 19.14 2.76 -7.99
N TRP A 188 18.45 3.62 -8.75
CA TRP A 188 19.09 4.78 -9.38
C TRP A 188 19.55 5.84 -8.37
N LEU A 189 18.83 6.02 -7.26
CA LEU A 189 19.30 6.85 -6.16
C LEU A 189 20.59 6.28 -5.55
N ASN A 190 20.69 4.96 -5.42
CA ASN A 190 21.89 4.30 -4.93
C ASN A 190 23.08 4.44 -5.88
N ILE A 191 22.85 4.34 -7.19
CA ILE A 191 23.85 4.66 -8.22
C ILE A 191 24.33 6.10 -8.10
N LEU A 192 23.41 7.06 -7.90
CA LEU A 192 23.75 8.47 -7.72
C LEU A 192 24.65 8.69 -6.51
N CYS A 193 24.30 8.14 -5.34
CA CYS A 193 25.12 8.24 -4.13
C CYS A 193 26.49 7.59 -4.33
N PHE A 194 26.54 6.43 -4.97
CA PHE A 194 27.80 5.73 -5.28
C PHE A 194 28.68 6.53 -6.25
N GLN A 195 28.09 7.15 -7.29
CA GLN A 195 28.82 7.98 -8.25
C GLN A 195 29.51 9.16 -7.57
N ILE A 196 28.77 9.88 -6.70
CA ILE A 196 29.31 11.02 -5.94
C ILE A 196 30.44 10.55 -5.03
N TRP A 197 30.20 9.48 -4.27
CA TRP A 197 31.22 8.90 -3.39
C TRP A 197 32.47 8.50 -4.18
N ARG A 198 32.33 7.85 -5.34
CA ARG A 198 33.46 7.44 -6.17
C ARG A 198 34.26 8.64 -6.68
N GLN A 199 33.59 9.70 -7.12
CA GLN A 199 34.26 10.92 -7.62
C GLN A 199 35.04 11.64 -6.52
N VAL A 200 34.51 11.67 -5.30
CA VAL A 200 35.13 12.37 -4.16
C VAL A 200 36.24 11.57 -3.50
N VAL A 201 35.97 10.29 -3.21
CA VAL A 201 36.89 9.41 -2.49
C VAL A 201 37.98 8.86 -3.41
N ASN A 202 37.66 8.70 -4.71
CA ASN A 202 38.56 8.19 -5.75
C ASN A 202 39.33 6.92 -5.34
N PRO A 203 38.63 5.83 -4.97
CA PRO A 203 39.28 4.62 -4.49
C PRO A 203 40.10 3.94 -5.60
N PRO A 204 41.38 3.60 -5.35
CA PRO A 204 42.29 3.10 -6.39
C PRO A 204 41.84 1.78 -7.02
N LEU A 205 41.15 0.93 -6.26
CA LEU A 205 40.61 -0.36 -6.72
C LEU A 205 39.63 -0.21 -7.89
N LEU A 206 38.94 0.93 -7.97
CA LEU A 206 37.90 1.18 -8.97
C LEU A 206 38.44 1.82 -10.25
N ASN A 207 39.72 2.22 -10.29
CA ASN A 207 40.34 2.90 -11.44
C ASN A 207 40.51 1.98 -12.67
N HIS A 208 40.47 0.66 -12.48
CA HIS A 208 40.58 -0.30 -13.58
C HIS A 208 39.29 -0.40 -14.41
N ILE A 209 38.15 0.05 -13.88
CA ILE A 209 36.86 -0.02 -14.56
C ILE A 209 36.74 1.15 -15.53
N LYS A 210 36.69 0.86 -16.83
CA LYS A 210 36.61 1.87 -17.90
C LYS A 210 35.16 2.25 -18.25
N ASN A 211 34.24 1.28 -18.26
CA ASN A 211 32.87 1.46 -18.77
C ASN A 211 31.82 1.58 -17.65
N TRP A 212 31.93 2.63 -16.83
CA TRP A 212 31.00 2.85 -15.71
C TRP A 212 29.54 2.99 -16.10
N LYS A 213 29.27 3.56 -17.28
CA LYS A 213 27.90 3.68 -17.81
C LYS A 213 27.22 2.31 -17.88
N MET A 214 27.88 1.32 -18.48
CA MET A 214 27.33 -0.03 -18.61
C MET A 214 27.04 -0.68 -17.25
N VAL A 215 27.96 -0.57 -16.30
CA VAL A 215 27.78 -1.11 -14.94
C VAL A 215 26.55 -0.51 -14.27
N TYR A 216 26.34 0.80 -14.43
CA TYR A 216 25.21 1.50 -13.84
C TYR A 216 23.88 1.07 -14.44
N TYR A 217 23.79 0.94 -15.76
CA TYR A 217 22.55 0.46 -16.39
C TYR A 217 22.23 -0.99 -16.02
N ILE A 218 23.23 -1.87 -15.96
CA ILE A 218 23.03 -3.26 -15.54
C ILE A 218 22.52 -3.32 -14.10
N TYR A 219 23.12 -2.55 -13.18
CA TYR A 219 22.71 -2.54 -11.78
C TYR A 219 21.35 -1.84 -11.58
N GLY A 220 21.14 -0.69 -12.24
CA GLY A 220 19.96 0.15 -12.08
C GLY A 220 18.69 -0.43 -12.68
N ILE A 221 18.80 -1.17 -13.79
CA ILE A 221 17.67 -1.87 -14.42
C ILE A 221 17.58 -3.31 -13.89
N GLY A 222 18.71 -4.00 -13.76
CA GLY A 222 18.74 -5.41 -13.34
C GLY A 222 18.33 -5.61 -11.88
N GLY A 223 18.71 -4.71 -10.97
CA GLY A 223 18.34 -4.80 -9.55
C GLY A 223 16.83 -4.81 -9.29
N PRO A 224 16.06 -3.84 -9.81
CA PRO A 224 14.60 -3.83 -9.71
C PRO A 224 13.95 -5.05 -10.36
N ILE A 225 14.41 -5.45 -11.56
CA ILE A 225 13.90 -6.63 -12.26
C ILE A 225 14.16 -7.90 -11.44
N PHE A 226 15.33 -8.03 -10.83
CA PHE A 226 15.67 -9.16 -9.97
C PHE A 226 14.74 -9.23 -8.75
N CYS A 227 14.53 -8.10 -8.07
CA CYS A 227 13.61 -8.05 -6.92
C CYS A 227 12.16 -8.33 -7.32
N TRP A 228 11.74 -7.89 -8.50
CA TRP A 228 10.43 -8.20 -9.07
C TRP A 228 10.31 -9.69 -9.43
N ALA A 229 11.33 -10.28 -10.04
CA ALA A 229 11.36 -11.70 -10.36
C ALA A 229 11.30 -12.57 -9.10
N VAL A 230 12.05 -12.22 -8.04
CA VAL A 230 11.95 -12.92 -6.75
C VAL A 230 10.54 -12.84 -6.18
N LEU A 231 9.92 -11.65 -6.20
CA LEU A 231 8.56 -11.45 -5.72
C LEU A 231 7.54 -12.29 -6.50
N THR A 232 7.60 -12.27 -7.84
CA THR A 232 6.68 -13.03 -8.69
C THR A 232 6.87 -14.54 -8.56
N LEU A 233 8.10 -15.00 -8.42
CA LEU A 233 8.42 -16.40 -8.17
C LEU A 233 7.79 -16.89 -6.86
N ILE A 234 7.87 -16.08 -5.79
CA ILE A 234 7.29 -16.45 -4.50
C ILE A 234 5.75 -16.42 -4.56
N GLN A 235 5.16 -15.39 -5.20
CA GLN A 235 3.72 -15.28 -5.38
C GLN A 235 3.11 -16.50 -6.11
N HIS A 236 3.81 -17.08 -7.08
CA HIS A 236 3.32 -18.24 -7.86
C HIS A 236 3.94 -19.57 -7.41
N SER A 237 4.63 -19.59 -6.28
CA SER A 237 5.25 -20.82 -5.78
C SER A 237 4.26 -21.67 -4.97
N ASP A 238 4.09 -22.92 -5.38
CA ASP A 238 3.29 -23.92 -4.64
C ASP A 238 4.07 -24.62 -3.52
N PHE A 239 5.25 -24.13 -3.18
CA PHE A 239 6.14 -24.77 -2.23
C PHE A 239 5.64 -24.54 -0.79
N GLU A 240 5.36 -25.61 -0.04
CA GLU A 240 4.76 -25.53 1.31
C GLU A 240 5.38 -24.51 2.27
N PRO A 241 6.72 -24.38 2.42
CA PRO A 241 7.28 -23.38 3.33
C PRO A 241 7.15 -21.94 2.79
N LEU A 242 7.03 -21.74 1.47
CA LEU A 242 6.79 -20.42 0.87
C LEU A 242 5.33 -19.98 1.01
N LYS A 243 4.41 -20.91 1.22
CA LYS A 243 2.98 -20.62 1.48
C LYS A 243 2.77 -19.78 2.75
N HIS A 244 3.67 -19.93 3.74
CA HIS A 244 3.64 -19.11 4.96
C HIS A 244 4.13 -17.66 4.75
N VAL A 245 4.83 -17.39 3.65
CA VAL A 245 5.39 -16.07 3.30
C VAL A 245 4.77 -15.57 1.99
N HIS A 246 3.51 -15.93 1.74
CA HIS A 246 2.82 -15.57 0.53
C HIS A 246 2.51 -14.06 0.50
N PRO A 247 3.00 -13.29 -0.50
CA PRO A 247 2.87 -11.84 -0.50
C PRO A 247 1.43 -11.35 -0.70
N GLY A 248 0.59 -12.18 -1.35
CA GLY A 248 -0.84 -11.93 -1.54
C GLY A 248 -1.13 -10.61 -2.26
N ILE A 249 -0.37 -10.32 -3.30
CA ILE A 249 -0.57 -9.12 -4.13
C ILE A 249 -1.98 -9.19 -4.73
N GLY A 250 -2.77 -8.11 -4.63
CA GLY A 250 -4.06 -8.02 -5.33
C GLY A 250 -5.17 -8.93 -4.80
N GLU A 251 -5.00 -9.64 -3.67
CA GLU A 251 -6.04 -10.53 -3.13
C GLU A 251 -7.15 -9.80 -2.34
N ILE A 252 -6.78 -8.80 -1.54
CA ILE A 252 -7.71 -8.05 -0.67
C ILE A 252 -7.84 -6.60 -1.13
N ARG A 253 -6.71 -6.02 -1.55
CA ARG A 253 -6.59 -4.64 -1.99
C ARG A 253 -5.55 -4.59 -3.09
N CYS A 254 -5.49 -3.47 -3.80
CA CYS A 254 -4.55 -3.30 -4.91
C CYS A 254 -3.10 -3.03 -4.49
N TRP A 255 -2.59 -3.90 -3.63
CA TRP A 255 -1.27 -3.86 -3.02
C TRP A 255 -0.99 -5.20 -2.31
N PHE A 256 0.02 -5.24 -1.44
CA PHE A 256 0.28 -6.37 -0.55
C PHE A 256 -0.90 -6.61 0.40
N LYS A 257 -1.19 -7.90 0.64
CA LYS A 257 -2.25 -8.39 1.54
C LYS A 257 -2.16 -7.83 2.95
N THR A 258 -0.96 -7.87 3.52
CA THR A 258 -0.72 -7.51 4.93
C THR A 258 0.49 -6.58 5.03
N MET A 259 0.51 -5.72 6.05
CA MET A 259 1.67 -4.87 6.36
C MET A 259 2.96 -5.67 6.57
N ARG A 260 2.87 -6.88 7.12
CA ARG A 260 4.01 -7.80 7.28
C ARG A 260 4.69 -8.11 5.96
N GLU A 261 3.93 -8.55 4.96
CA GLU A 261 4.47 -8.92 3.64
C GLU A 261 5.05 -7.70 2.93
N GLN A 262 4.39 -6.55 3.06
CA GLN A 262 4.93 -5.29 2.57
C GLN A 262 6.28 -4.94 3.24
N MET A 263 6.41 -5.13 4.55
CA MET A 263 7.68 -4.90 5.25
C MET A 263 8.80 -5.82 4.75
N ILE A 264 8.49 -7.10 4.56
CA ILE A 264 9.45 -8.10 4.12
C ILE A 264 9.85 -7.87 2.66
N TYR A 265 8.91 -7.76 1.74
CA TYR A 265 9.21 -7.77 0.31
C TYR A 265 9.50 -6.39 -0.28
N PHE A 266 8.88 -5.33 0.25
CA PHE A 266 9.03 -3.99 -0.28
C PHE A 266 9.99 -3.14 0.55
N TYR A 267 9.76 -3.02 1.86
CA TYR A 267 10.58 -2.14 2.69
C TYR A 267 11.97 -2.70 3.00
N THR A 268 12.16 -4.02 3.06
CA THR A 268 13.48 -4.61 3.31
C THR A 268 14.51 -4.26 2.23
N PRO A 269 14.28 -4.51 0.92
CA PRO A 269 15.26 -4.12 -0.10
C PRO A 269 15.48 -2.60 -0.15
N ILE A 270 14.43 -1.80 0.04
CA ILE A 270 14.55 -0.34 0.11
C ILE A 270 15.40 0.10 1.30
N SER A 271 15.21 -0.51 2.47
CA SER A 271 15.96 -0.20 3.69
C SER A 271 17.46 -0.49 3.52
N ILE A 272 17.81 -1.59 2.85
CA ILE A 272 19.20 -1.92 2.51
C ILE A 272 19.80 -0.85 1.59
N LEU A 273 19.08 -0.43 0.55
CA LEU A 273 19.52 0.62 -0.38
C LEU A 273 19.70 1.96 0.34
N ILE A 274 18.76 2.35 1.19
CA ILE A 274 18.84 3.60 1.98
C ILE A 274 20.02 3.55 2.96
N THR A 275 20.20 2.44 3.66
CA THR A 275 21.34 2.27 4.58
C THR A 275 22.66 2.43 3.84
N THR A 276 22.77 1.81 2.66
CA THR A 276 23.94 1.95 1.78
C THR A 276 24.14 3.40 1.33
N ASN A 277 23.07 4.13 0.99
CA ASN A 277 23.15 5.54 0.63
C ASN A 277 23.66 6.41 1.78
N ILE A 278 23.21 6.17 3.01
CA ILE A 278 23.66 6.89 4.19
C ILE A 278 25.16 6.66 4.41
N ILE A 279 25.65 5.42 4.27
CA ILE A 279 27.07 5.11 4.37
C ILE A 279 27.89 5.89 3.34
N TYR A 280 27.47 5.88 2.06
CA TYR A 280 28.14 6.65 1.01
C TYR A 280 28.14 8.16 1.31
N PHE A 281 27.01 8.69 1.76
CA PHE A 281 26.87 10.11 2.06
C PHE A 281 27.79 10.55 3.21
N VAL A 282 27.78 9.83 4.33
CA VAL A 282 28.64 10.12 5.48
C VAL A 282 30.12 10.07 5.09
N TRP A 283 30.52 9.05 4.34
CA TRP A 283 31.92 8.91 3.93
C TRP A 283 32.35 10.03 2.97
N THR A 284 31.47 10.38 2.02
CA THR A 284 31.70 11.49 1.09
C THR A 284 31.93 12.80 1.84
N ILE A 285 31.08 13.11 2.83
CA ILE A 285 31.20 14.32 3.65
C ILE A 285 32.55 14.33 4.38
N VAL A 286 32.91 13.24 5.07
CA VAL A 286 34.16 13.17 5.84
C VAL A 286 35.38 13.46 4.95
N VAL A 287 35.41 12.87 3.75
CA VAL A 287 36.53 13.09 2.81
C VAL A 287 36.54 14.52 2.26
N LEU A 288 35.37 15.05 1.85
CA LEU A 288 35.25 16.43 1.38
C LEU A 288 35.68 17.44 2.45
N SER A 289 35.24 17.27 3.70
CA SER A 289 35.61 18.16 4.81
C SER A 289 37.12 18.16 5.07
N LYS A 290 37.76 17.00 4.98
CA LYS A 290 39.22 16.89 5.10
C LYS A 290 39.95 17.57 3.96
N GLN A 291 39.52 17.35 2.71
CA GLN A 291 40.10 18.00 1.53
C GLN A 291 39.94 19.52 1.59
N TYR A 292 38.75 20.01 1.95
CA TYR A 292 38.48 21.44 2.12
C TYR A 292 39.39 22.09 3.17
N THR A 293 39.57 21.43 4.32
CA THR A 293 40.43 21.94 5.40
C THR A 293 41.91 21.99 4.99
N ASN A 294 42.40 20.97 4.29
CA ASN A 294 43.77 20.94 3.78
C ASN A 294 44.02 22.03 2.73
N SER A 295 43.10 22.19 1.78
CA SER A 295 43.18 23.24 0.75
C SER A 295 43.21 24.64 1.36
N ARG A 296 42.36 24.90 2.35
CA ARG A 296 42.34 26.18 3.08
C ARG A 296 43.66 26.43 3.81
N THR A 297 44.20 25.39 4.46
CA THR A 297 45.49 25.48 5.18
C THR A 297 46.63 25.79 4.21
N ASN A 298 46.68 25.11 3.05
CA ASN A 298 47.68 25.33 2.01
C ASN A 298 47.58 26.74 1.39
N GLN A 299 46.38 27.30 1.24
CA GLN A 299 46.22 28.69 0.79
C GLN A 299 46.78 29.67 1.81
N VAL A 300 46.55 29.48 3.11
CA VAL A 300 47.10 30.37 4.15
C VAL A 300 48.63 30.36 4.15
N PHE A 301 49.27 29.19 3.94
CA PHE A 301 50.72 29.10 3.83
C PHE A 301 51.29 29.71 2.53
N LYS A 302 50.49 29.84 1.47
CA LYS A 302 50.96 30.44 0.19
C LYS A 302 51.09 31.97 0.25
N TYR A 303 50.44 32.63 1.21
CA TYR A 303 50.45 34.10 1.37
C TYR A 303 51.31 34.60 2.54
N ARG A 304 52.12 33.72 3.15
CA ARG A 304 53.06 34.05 4.23
C ARG A 304 54.48 33.83 3.76
#